data_AF-A0A944E4P4-F1
#
_entry.id   AF-A0A944E4P4-F1
#
_cell.length_a   1.000
_cell.length_b   1.000
_cell.length_c   1.000
_cell.angle_alpha   90.00
_cell.angle_beta   90.00
_cell.angle_gamma   90.00
#
_symmetry.space_group_name_H-M   'P 1'
#
loop_
_entity.id
_entity.type
_entity.pdbx_description
1 polymer ?
#
loop_
_entity_poly.entity_id
_entity_poly.type
_entity_poly.pdbx_seq_one_letter_code
_entity_poly.pdbx_strand_id
1 'polypeptide(L)'
;MQYKAPGDSGSVHSYLTAYPDREAAATAFSNLKSAELSGGGATEFSMPRVGNESMAYTEPRAAYAEPSISMTVRVGTVITLMTYQDSKKNQDSALILLSLAKMQTKRRLQTEQGQAPTATAG
;
A
#
# COMPACT_ATOMS: atom_id res chain seq x y z
N MET A 1 -4.55 -11.33 -6.77
CA MET A 1 -5.50 -11.11 -7.88
C MET A 1 -5.12 -9.83 -8.58
N GLN A 2 -5.04 -9.83 -9.91
CA GLN A 2 -4.76 -8.64 -10.72
C GLN A 2 -6.08 -8.18 -11.35
N TYR A 3 -6.53 -6.97 -11.02
CA TYR A 3 -7.69 -6.35 -11.66
C TYR A 3 -7.16 -5.36 -12.71
N LYS A 4 -7.45 -5.60 -13.99
CA LYS A 4 -7.23 -4.64 -15.08
C LYS A 4 -8.60 -4.13 -15.54
N ALA A 5 -8.84 -2.84 -15.39
CA ALA A 5 -10.02 -2.20 -15.98
C ALA A 5 -9.85 -2.05 -17.51
N PRO A 6 -10.93 -2.02 -18.30
CA PRO A 6 -10.84 -1.82 -19.76
C PRO A 6 -10.44 -0.38 -20.11
N GLY A 7 -9.43 -0.23 -20.98
CA GLY A 7 -8.79 1.05 -21.31
C GLY A 7 -7.46 1.23 -20.57
N ASP A 8 -6.56 2.07 -21.08
CA ASP A 8 -5.28 2.48 -20.46
C ASP A 8 -5.49 3.13 -19.08
N SER A 9 -5.98 2.36 -18.13
CA SER A 9 -6.38 2.74 -16.80
C SER A 9 -5.40 2.04 -15.86
N GLY A 10 -4.63 2.83 -15.12
CA GLY A 10 -3.53 2.33 -14.30
C GLY A 10 -3.92 1.13 -13.42
N SER A 11 -2.98 0.22 -13.21
CA SER A 11 -3.20 -1.01 -12.44
C SER A 11 -2.81 -0.83 -10.98
N VAL A 12 -3.65 -1.37 -10.07
CA VAL A 12 -3.30 -1.52 -8.66
C VAL A 12 -2.83 -2.96 -8.41
N HIS A 13 -1.60 -3.10 -7.96
CA HIS A 13 -1.05 -4.33 -7.42
C HIS A 13 -1.18 -4.29 -5.90
N SER A 14 -1.70 -5.35 -5.28
CA SER A 14 -1.79 -5.45 -3.82
C SER A 14 -1.21 -6.78 -3.34
N TYR A 15 -0.28 -6.68 -2.40
CA TYR A 15 0.33 -7.80 -1.70
C TYR A 15 -0.05 -7.75 -0.24
N LEU A 16 -0.45 -8.90 0.31
CA LEU A 16 -0.83 -9.05 1.70
C LEU A 16 0.01 -10.15 2.32
N THR A 17 0.71 -9.80 3.40
CA THR A 17 1.59 -10.72 4.12
C THR A 17 1.18 -10.76 5.57
N ALA A 18 0.83 -11.94 6.07
CA ALA A 18 0.52 -12.19 7.47
C ALA A 18 1.78 -12.72 8.18
N TYR A 19 1.99 -12.26 9.41
CA TYR A 19 3.10 -12.64 10.28
C TYR A 19 2.57 -13.39 11.50
N PRO A 20 3.40 -14.20 12.17
CA PRO A 20 2.97 -14.99 13.33
C PRO A 20 2.51 -14.13 14.51
N ASP A 21 3.09 -12.94 14.68
CA ASP A 21 2.76 -12.02 15.76
C ASP A 21 2.97 -10.55 15.37
N ARG A 22 2.64 -9.65 16.29
CA ARG A 22 2.69 -8.20 16.08
C ARG A 22 4.13 -7.67 16.03
N GLU A 23 5.05 -8.31 16.74
CA GLU A 23 6.46 -7.89 16.80
C GLU A 23 7.20 -8.25 15.51
N ALA A 24 6.97 -9.45 14.99
CA ALA A 24 7.44 -9.89 13.68
C ALA A 24 6.89 -8.98 12.56
N ALA A 25 5.60 -8.62 12.61
CA ALA A 25 5.01 -7.70 11.65
C ALA A 25 5.60 -6.28 11.75
N ALA A 26 5.82 -5.75 12.95
CA ALA A 26 6.43 -4.44 13.14
C ALA A 26 7.89 -4.41 12.65
N THR A 27 8.67 -5.44 12.97
CA THR A 27 10.06 -5.60 12.49
C THR A 27 10.11 -5.68 10.97
N ALA A 28 9.25 -6.51 10.37
CA ALA A 28 9.18 -6.64 8.92
C ALA A 28 8.76 -5.33 8.23
N PHE A 29 7.83 -4.56 8.83
CA PHE A 29 7.45 -3.24 8.33
C PHE A 29 8.63 -2.27 8.37
N SER A 30 9.36 -2.21 9.48
CA SER A 30 10.56 -1.36 9.63
C SER A 30 11.66 -1.73 8.63
N ASN A 31 11.90 -3.03 8.44
CA ASN A 31 12.87 -3.53 7.46
C ASN A 31 12.47 -3.17 6.03
N LEU A 32 11.19 -3.35 5.68
CA LEU A 32 10.66 -2.96 4.36
C LEU A 32 10.82 -1.45 4.16
N LYS A 33 10.39 -0.64 5.12
CA LYS A 33 10.56 0.83 5.06
C LYS A 33 12.02 1.22 4.82
N SER A 34 12.93 0.59 5.56
CA SER A 34 14.35 0.88 5.43
C SER A 34 14.89 0.45 4.07
N ALA A 35 14.50 -0.72 3.55
CA ALA A 35 14.94 -1.23 2.25
C ALA A 35 14.47 -0.34 1.09
N GLU A 36 13.19 0.05 1.08
CA GLU A 36 12.62 0.90 0.02
C GLU A 36 13.29 2.29 0.02
N LEU A 37 13.49 2.90 1.20
CA LEU A 37 14.03 4.26 1.31
C LEU A 37 15.56 4.33 1.18
N SER A 38 16.30 3.35 1.70
CA SER A 38 17.77 3.30 1.57
C SER A 38 18.23 2.95 0.17
N GLY A 39 17.34 2.36 -0.65
CA GLY A 39 17.58 2.13 -2.06
C GLY A 39 18.09 3.41 -2.70
N GLY A 40 17.45 4.56 -2.47
CA GLY A 40 17.79 5.92 -2.95
C GLY A 40 17.06 6.33 -4.24
N GLY A 41 15.96 5.63 -4.55
CA GLY A 41 15.11 5.84 -5.72
C GLY A 41 13.64 5.99 -5.42
N ALA A 42 13.23 5.47 -4.25
CA ALA A 42 11.99 5.81 -3.63
C ALA A 42 12.12 7.19 -2.98
N THR A 43 11.14 8.06 -3.19
CA THR A 43 10.97 9.27 -2.38
C THR A 43 9.79 9.07 -1.45
N GLU A 44 10.02 9.08 -0.13
CA GLU A 44 8.94 9.06 0.86
C GLU A 44 8.13 10.36 0.75
N PHE A 45 6.81 10.25 0.82
CA PHE A 45 5.94 11.41 0.96
C PHE A 45 4.97 11.22 2.12
N SER A 46 4.48 12.34 2.64
CA SER A 46 3.61 12.35 3.82
C SER A 46 2.27 11.67 3.50
N MET A 47 1.86 10.74 4.37
CA MET A 47 0.52 10.18 4.37
C MET A 47 -0.04 10.15 5.79
N PRO A 48 -1.38 10.25 5.95
CA PRO A 48 -2.01 10.01 7.24
C PRO A 48 -1.67 8.61 7.76
N ARG A 49 -1.53 8.47 9.08
CA ARG A 49 -1.37 7.14 9.70
C ARG A 49 -2.64 6.33 9.46
N VAL A 50 -2.52 5.22 8.74
CA VAL A 50 -3.63 4.30 8.48
C VAL A 50 -3.29 2.95 9.11
N GLY A 51 -4.06 2.55 10.12
CA GLY A 51 -3.82 1.31 10.86
C GLY A 51 -2.81 1.50 11.99
N ASN A 52 -2.02 0.47 12.27
CA ASN A 52 -0.94 0.57 13.24
C ASN A 52 0.25 1.33 12.67
N GLU A 53 0.65 1.11 11.42
CA GLU A 53 1.76 1.84 10.77
C GLU A 53 1.45 2.05 9.29
N SER A 54 1.98 3.12 8.70
CA SER A 54 1.84 3.36 7.27
C SER A 54 3.01 4.16 6.70
N MET A 55 3.32 3.93 5.43
CA MET A 55 4.28 4.70 4.66
C MET A 55 3.84 4.78 3.20
N ALA A 56 4.21 5.86 2.52
CA ALA A 56 3.97 6.02 1.10
C ALA A 56 5.22 6.55 0.41
N TYR A 57 5.49 6.06 -0.79
CA TYR A 57 6.65 6.45 -1.57
C TYR A 57 6.38 6.36 -3.07
N THR A 58 7.13 7.11 -3.87
CA THR A 58 7.04 7.10 -5.33
C THR A 58 8.30 6.53 -5.97
N GLU A 59 8.13 5.87 -7.11
CA GLU A 59 9.18 5.47 -8.07
C GLU A 59 8.84 6.11 -9.44
N PRO A 60 9.80 6.42 -10.34
CA PRO A 60 10.73 5.43 -10.86
C PRO A 60 12.18 5.80 -10.57
N ARG A 61 13.05 4.79 -10.56
CA ARG A 61 14.49 5.02 -10.55
C ARG A 61 15.18 4.89 -11.90
N ALA A 62 14.52 4.29 -12.88
CA ALA A 62 15.06 4.10 -14.22
C ALA A 62 14.14 4.73 -15.27
N ALA A 63 14.72 5.37 -16.30
CA ALA A 63 13.96 6.01 -17.37
C ALA A 63 13.05 5.03 -18.16
N TYR A 64 13.32 3.73 -18.07
CA TYR A 64 12.54 2.66 -18.69
C TYR A 64 11.51 2.01 -17.74
N ALA A 65 11.50 2.36 -16.45
CA ALA A 65 10.54 1.83 -15.49
C ALA A 65 9.28 2.69 -15.46
N GLU A 66 8.12 2.05 -15.40
CA GLU A 66 6.85 2.76 -15.25
C GLU A 66 6.83 3.49 -13.89
N PRO A 67 6.50 4.79 -13.86
CA PRO A 67 6.29 5.50 -12.62
C PRO A 67 5.25 4.79 -11.75
N SER A 68 5.54 4.68 -10.46
CA SER A 68 4.70 3.97 -9.51
C SER A 68 4.52 4.79 -8.23
N ILE A 69 3.36 4.63 -7.60
CA ILE A 69 3.12 5.11 -6.25
C ILE A 69 2.83 3.88 -5.40
N SER A 70 3.52 3.75 -4.29
CA SER A 70 3.34 2.65 -3.34
C SER A 70 2.88 3.16 -1.99
N MET A 71 1.91 2.48 -1.39
CA MET A 71 1.45 2.68 -0.02
C MET A 71 1.53 1.36 0.73
N THR A 72 2.23 1.36 1.86
CA THR A 72 2.28 0.22 2.76
C THR A 72 1.55 0.55 4.05
N VAL A 73 0.71 -0.36 4.52
CA VAL A 73 0.00 -0.25 5.81
C VAL A 73 0.17 -1.54 6.62
N ARG A 74 0.30 -1.42 7.94
CA ARG A 74 0.26 -2.54 8.88
C ARG A 74 -0.96 -2.44 9.78
N VAL A 75 -1.68 -3.56 9.94
CA VAL A 75 -2.76 -3.73 10.91
C VAL A 75 -2.52 -5.04 11.66
N GLY A 76 -2.30 -4.95 12.97
CA GLY A 76 -1.88 -6.05 13.84
C GLY A 76 -0.69 -6.82 13.26
N THR A 77 -0.95 -8.05 12.85
CA THR A 77 0.04 -8.99 12.31
C THR A 77 0.12 -9.00 10.78
N VAL A 78 -0.63 -8.14 10.10
CA VAL A 78 -0.73 -8.13 8.62
C VAL A 78 -0.15 -6.85 8.05
N ILE A 79 0.75 -6.98 7.09
CA ILE A 79 1.26 -5.89 6.26
C ILE A 79 0.57 -5.95 4.89
N THR A 80 0.29 -4.79 4.31
CA THR A 80 -0.13 -4.69 2.91
C THR A 80 0.57 -3.59 2.19
N LEU A 81 1.12 -3.98 1.06
CA LEU A 81 1.67 -3.10 0.05
C LEU A 81 0.64 -2.96 -1.07
N MET A 82 0.35 -1.73 -1.46
CA MET A 82 -0.46 -1.39 -2.62
C MET A 82 0.35 -0.49 -3.52
N THR A 83 0.51 -0.87 -4.79
CA THR A 83 1.27 -0.13 -5.78
C THR A 83 0.36 0.21 -6.95
N TYR A 84 0.26 1.49 -7.29
CA TYR A 84 -0.39 1.97 -8.50
C TYR A 84 0.67 2.20 -9.56
N GLN A 85 0.50 1.58 -10.73
CA GLN A 85 1.34 1.77 -11.90
C GLN A 85 0.49 2.37 -13.01
N ASP A 86 0.95 3.50 -13.56
CA ASP A 86 0.28 4.17 -14.67
C ASP A 86 1.27 4.92 -15.55
N SER A 87 1.32 4.53 -16.82
CA SER A 87 2.13 5.18 -17.85
C SER A 87 1.65 6.60 -18.17
N LYS A 88 0.39 6.94 -17.86
CA LYS A 88 -0.25 8.23 -18.17
C LYS A 88 -0.27 9.23 -17.02
N LYS A 89 0.31 8.89 -15.86
CA LYS A 89 0.44 9.80 -14.70
C LYS A 89 -0.89 10.37 -14.22
N ASN A 90 -1.89 9.51 -13.99
CA ASN A 90 -3.15 9.92 -13.40
C ASN A 90 -2.92 10.71 -12.09
N GLN A 91 -3.37 11.95 -12.06
CA GLN A 91 -3.21 12.87 -10.92
C GLN A 91 -3.96 12.38 -9.67
N ASP A 92 -4.99 11.54 -9.84
CA ASP A 92 -5.80 11.00 -8.75
C ASP A 92 -5.25 9.69 -8.17
N SER A 93 -4.15 9.16 -8.72
CA SER A 93 -3.55 7.88 -8.32
C SER A 93 -3.28 7.76 -6.81
N ALA A 94 -2.74 8.82 -6.20
CA ALA A 94 -2.48 8.86 -4.76
C ALA A 94 -3.78 8.82 -3.92
N LEU A 95 -4.85 9.48 -4.40
CA LEU A 95 -6.15 9.48 -3.73
C LEU A 95 -6.80 8.10 -3.81
N ILE A 96 -6.74 7.45 -4.98
CA ILE A 96 -7.24 6.09 -5.19
C ILE A 96 -6.54 5.11 -4.25
N LEU A 97 -5.20 5.17 -4.17
CA LEU A 97 -4.43 4.32 -3.26
C LEU A 97 -4.75 4.59 -1.80
N LEU A 98 -4.91 5.86 -1.40
CA LEU A 98 -5.27 6.21 -0.03
C LEU A 98 -6.64 5.66 0.35
N SER A 99 -7.63 5.78 -0.54
CA SER A 99 -8.97 5.24 -0.32
C SER A 99 -8.97 3.72 -0.21
N LEU A 100 -8.19 3.03 -1.06
CA LEU A 100 -7.98 1.59 -0.96
C LEU A 100 -7.28 1.20 0.34
N ALA A 101 -6.23 1.94 0.75
CA ALA A 101 -5.51 1.71 2.00
C ALA A 101 -6.43 1.84 3.23
N LYS A 102 -7.25 2.90 3.27
CA LYS A 102 -8.25 3.12 4.33
C LYS A 102 -9.26 1.99 4.36
N MET A 103 -9.78 1.56 3.22
CA MET A 103 -10.72 0.44 3.12
C MET A 103 -10.08 -0.86 3.65
N GLN A 104 -8.90 -1.23 3.15
CA GLN A 104 -8.19 -2.46 3.53
C GLN A 104 -7.91 -2.49 5.03
N THR A 105 -7.48 -1.37 5.59
CA THR A 105 -7.24 -1.25 7.03
C THR A 105 -8.52 -1.41 7.84
N LYS A 106 -9.61 -0.74 7.44
CA LYS A 106 -10.91 -0.89 8.14
C LYS A 106 -11.41 -2.33 8.11
N ARG A 107 -11.34 -3.00 6.96
CA ARG A 107 -11.72 -4.42 6.82
C ARG A 107 -10.93 -5.33 7.74
N ARG A 108 -9.63 -5.07 7.90
CA ARG A 108 -8.78 -5.87 8.80
C ARG A 108 -9.08 -5.62 10.25
N LEU A 109 -9.28 -4.35 10.62
CA LEU A 109 -9.68 -4.02 11.99
C LEU A 109 -11.01 -4.69 12.34
N GLN A 110 -11.98 -4.70 11.43
CA GLN A 110 -13.23 -5.45 11.59
C GLN A 110 -12.96 -6.95 11.82
N THR A 111 -12.10 -7.56 10.99
CA THR A 111 -11.75 -8.98 11.11
C THR A 111 -11.05 -9.29 12.45
N GLU A 112 -10.12 -8.45 12.89
CA GLU A 112 -9.45 -8.58 14.20
C GLU A 112 -10.43 -8.48 15.38
N GLN A 113 -11.53 -7.74 15.20
CA GLN A 113 -12.61 -7.60 16.17
C GLN A 113 -13.67 -8.72 16.05
N GLY A 114 -13.47 -9.71 15.17
CA GLY A 114 -14.43 -10.80 14.93
C GLY A 114 -15.66 -10.38 14.10
N GLN A 115 -15.61 -9.25 13.42
CA GLN A 115 -16.68 -8.71 12.58
C GLN A 115 -16.44 -9.02 11.09
N ALA A 116 -17.51 -8.97 10.29
CA ALA A 116 -17.41 -9.12 8.84
C ALA A 116 -16.69 -7.90 8.20
N PRO A 117 -15.80 -8.11 7.20
CA PRO A 117 -15.02 -7.05 6.56
C PRO A 117 -15.83 -6.27 5.50
N THR A 118 -16.74 -5.39 5.95
CA THR A 118 -17.73 -4.71 5.10
C THR A 118 -17.31 -3.35 4.55
N ALA A 119 -16.20 -2.76 5.02
CA ALA A 119 -15.80 -1.42 4.58
C ALA A 119 -15.57 -1.32 3.06
N THR A 120 -15.89 -0.18 2.45
CA THR A 120 -15.68 0.11 1.01
C THR A 120 -14.67 1.24 0.82
N ALA A 121 -14.08 1.31 -0.38
CA ALA A 121 -13.30 2.47 -0.79
C ALA A 121 -14.27 3.65 -0.98
N GLY A 122 -13.93 4.78 -0.37
CA GLY A 122 -14.70 6.03 -0.46
C GLY A 122 -13.94 7.12 -1.18
#